data_AF-A0A521KVU1-F1
#
_entry.id   AF-A0A521KVU1-F1
#
_cell.length_a   1.000
_cell.length_b   1.000
_cell.length_c   1.000
_cell.angle_alpha   90.00
_cell.angle_beta   90.00
_cell.angle_gamma   90.00
#
_symmetry.space_group_name_H-M   'P 1'
#
loop_
_entity.id
_entity.type
_entity.pdbx_description
1 polymer ?
#
loop_
_entity_poly.entity_id
_entity_poly.type
_entity_poly.pdbx_seq_one_letter_code
_entity_poly.pdbx_strand_id
1 'polypeptide(L)'
;MRSRLTQELATEALTMALARRRPTAGVLSHTDRGSQYAATEYRTLLASHGLTASMSRRANGWDNAVVESFFHTLKTELVYHRRYTTREEAKQDIFEWIEVFYNHVRRHSTLGYRSPAEFEAVATGS
;
A
#
# COMPACT_ATOMS: atom_id res chain seq x y z
N MET A 1 -18.36 1.04 4.34
CA MET A 1 -17.33 0.37 3.50
C MET A 1 -17.63 -1.13 3.40
N ARG A 2 -17.75 -1.68 2.18
CA ARG A 2 -18.27 -3.03 1.90
C ARG A 2 -17.31 -4.16 2.36
N SER A 3 -17.82 -5.39 2.44
CA SER A 3 -17.11 -6.60 2.92
C SER A 3 -16.34 -7.37 1.83
N ARG A 4 -16.30 -6.83 0.61
CA ARG A 4 -15.62 -7.42 -0.55
C ARG A 4 -14.64 -6.42 -1.13
N LEU A 5 -13.60 -6.94 -1.77
CA LEU A 5 -12.72 -6.14 -2.62
C LEU A 5 -13.56 -5.65 -3.81
N THR A 6 -13.78 -4.34 -3.91
CA THR A 6 -14.56 -3.74 -4.99
C THR A 6 -13.73 -2.70 -5.73
N GLN A 7 -14.16 -2.36 -6.94
CA GLN A 7 -13.58 -1.27 -7.73
C GLN A 7 -13.58 0.04 -6.93
N GLU A 8 -14.69 0.36 -6.26
CA GLU A 8 -14.83 1.60 -5.50
C GLU A 8 -13.80 1.68 -4.37
N LEU A 9 -13.59 0.57 -3.64
CA LEU A 9 -12.58 0.53 -2.58
C LEU A 9 -11.16 0.76 -3.11
N ALA A 10 -10.83 0.17 -4.27
CA ALA A 10 -9.53 0.37 -4.90
C ALA A 10 -9.34 1.83 -5.38
N THR A 11 -10.39 2.41 -5.98
CA THR A 11 -10.40 3.81 -6.44
C THR A 11 -10.31 4.80 -5.28
N GLU A 12 -11.02 4.56 -4.17
CA GLU A 12 -10.94 5.37 -2.94
C GLU A 12 -9.53 5.33 -2.36
N ALA A 13 -8.92 4.14 -2.28
CA ALA A 13 -7.55 3.98 -1.80
C ALA A 13 -6.54 4.75 -2.66
N LEU A 14 -6.65 4.67 -3.99
CA LEU A 14 -5.81 5.43 -4.91
C LEU A 14 -6.02 6.95 -4.74
N THR A 15 -7.27 7.38 -4.58
CA THR A 15 -7.60 8.81 -4.36
C THR A 15 -6.94 9.35 -3.09
N MET A 16 -7.02 8.61 -1.98
CA MET A 16 -6.34 9.00 -0.73
C MET A 16 -4.82 9.05 -0.90
N ALA A 17 -4.24 8.08 -1.61
CA ALA A 17 -2.80 8.05 -1.87
C ALA A 17 -2.34 9.25 -2.72
N LEU A 18 -3.08 9.59 -3.78
CA LEU A 18 -2.81 10.75 -4.64
C LEU A 18 -2.90 12.06 -3.86
N ALA A 19 -3.95 12.23 -3.05
CA ALA A 19 -4.14 13.44 -2.25
C ALA A 19 -3.00 13.65 -1.24
N ARG A 20 -2.52 12.56 -0.63
CA ARG A 20 -1.47 12.59 0.38
C ARG A 20 -0.07 12.74 -0.19
N ARG A 21 0.25 12.01 -1.26
CA ARG A 21 1.63 11.87 -1.77
C ARG A 21 1.93 12.81 -2.93
N ARG A 22 0.90 13.28 -3.66
CA ARG A 22 1.01 14.19 -4.81
C ARG A 22 2.17 13.79 -5.76
N PRO A 23 2.16 12.54 -6.26
CA PRO A 23 3.26 12.03 -7.08
C PRO A 23 3.41 12.84 -8.37
N THR A 24 4.64 12.95 -8.87
CA THR A 24 4.91 13.50 -10.20
C THR A 24 4.51 12.50 -11.30
N ALA A 25 4.36 13.00 -12.53
CA ALA A 25 4.12 12.14 -13.68
C ALA A 25 5.25 11.10 -13.86
N GLY A 26 4.90 9.92 -14.37
CA GLY A 26 5.85 8.82 -14.59
C GLY A 26 5.98 7.83 -13.43
N VAL A 27 5.29 8.04 -12.31
CA VAL A 27 5.21 7.04 -11.23
C VAL A 27 4.46 5.80 -11.70
N LEU A 28 5.05 4.63 -11.44
CA LEU A 28 4.46 3.33 -11.72
C LEU A 28 3.52 2.93 -10.57
N SER A 29 2.26 2.66 -10.88
CA SER A 29 1.33 1.99 -9.96
C SER A 29 1.30 0.49 -10.27
N HIS A 30 1.91 -0.32 -9.40
CA HIS A 30 1.95 -1.77 -9.55
C HIS A 30 0.89 -2.46 -8.69
N THR A 31 0.07 -3.31 -9.31
CA THR A 31 -0.97 -4.09 -8.63
C THR A 31 -0.93 -5.56 -9.03
N ASP A 32 -1.64 -6.42 -8.29
CA ASP A 32 -1.98 -7.74 -8.80
C ASP A 32 -2.93 -7.67 -10.01
N ARG A 33 -3.30 -8.82 -10.58
CA ARG A 33 -4.22 -8.91 -11.73
C ARG A 33 -5.70 -8.85 -11.36
N GLY A 34 -6.06 -8.32 -10.19
CA GLY A 34 -7.45 -8.23 -9.76
C GLY A 34 -8.31 -7.37 -10.70
N SER A 35 -9.56 -7.78 -10.90
CA SER A 35 -10.48 -7.10 -11.83
C SER A 35 -10.77 -5.65 -11.44
N GLN A 36 -10.72 -5.34 -10.14
CA GLN A 36 -10.86 -3.98 -9.61
C GLN A 36 -9.79 -3.01 -10.13
N TYR A 37 -8.57 -3.50 -10.40
CA TYR A 37 -7.48 -2.69 -10.93
C TYR A 37 -7.50 -2.61 -12.46
N ALA A 38 -8.18 -3.54 -13.12
CA ALA A 38 -8.43 -3.51 -14.56
C ALA A 38 -9.63 -2.63 -14.95
N ALA A 39 -10.44 -2.24 -13.97
CA ALA A 39 -11.63 -1.42 -14.16
C ALA A 39 -11.33 -0.08 -14.84
N THR A 40 -12.26 0.37 -15.69
CA THR A 40 -12.13 1.62 -16.44
C THR A 40 -11.93 2.82 -15.53
N GLU A 41 -12.71 2.94 -14.45
CA GLU A 41 -12.63 4.08 -13.53
C GLU A 41 -11.23 4.19 -12.87
N TYR A 42 -10.70 3.07 -12.38
CA TYR A 42 -9.38 3.01 -11.77
C TYR A 42 -8.27 3.40 -12.76
N ARG A 43 -8.34 2.88 -13.99
CA ARG A 43 -7.38 3.19 -15.05
C ARG A 43 -7.46 4.64 -15.52
N THR A 44 -8.67 5.19 -15.62
CA THR A 44 -8.87 6.61 -15.95
C THR A 44 -8.29 7.51 -14.87
N LEU A 45 -8.46 7.16 -13.59
CA LEU A 45 -7.89 7.92 -12.47
C LEU A 45 -6.36 7.92 -12.49
N LEU A 46 -5.72 6.78 -12.79
CA LEU A 46 -4.27 6.72 -12.97
C LEU A 46 -3.80 7.60 -14.13
N ALA A 47 -4.46 7.49 -15.28
CA ALA A 47 -4.09 8.25 -16.48
C ALA A 47 -4.23 9.76 -16.28
N SER A 48 -5.29 10.22 -15.59
CA SER A 48 -5.51 11.65 -15.33
C SER A 48 -4.45 12.29 -14.43
N HIS A 49 -3.73 11.47 -13.65
CA HIS A 49 -2.62 11.91 -12.79
C HIS A 49 -1.24 11.56 -13.39
N GLY A 50 -1.18 11.05 -14.62
CA GLY A 50 0.08 10.71 -15.29
C GLY A 50 0.81 9.49 -14.69
N LEU A 51 0.08 8.61 -13.99
CA LEU A 51 0.62 7.36 -13.46
C LEU A 51 0.56 6.26 -14.51
N THR A 52 1.61 5.43 -14.55
CA THR A 52 1.64 4.25 -15.43
C THR A 52 1.11 3.04 -14.67
N ALA A 53 0.08 2.38 -15.19
CA ALA A 53 -0.40 1.13 -14.62
C ALA A 53 0.54 -0.03 -14.95
N SER A 54 0.87 -0.84 -13.96
CA SER A 54 1.61 -2.09 -14.09
C SER A 54 0.89 -3.18 -13.31
N MET A 55 0.74 -4.37 -13.90
CA MET A 55 0.09 -5.50 -13.24
C MET A 55 0.99 -6.72 -13.29
N SER A 56 0.99 -7.50 -12.21
CA SER A 56 1.79 -8.74 -12.13
C SER A 56 1.49 -9.69 -13.29
N ARG A 57 2.47 -10.50 -13.69
CA ARG A 57 2.26 -11.54 -14.72
C ARG A 57 1.46 -12.71 -14.15
N ARG A 58 0.80 -13.49 -15.03
CA ARG A 58 0.06 -14.68 -14.59
C ARG A 58 1.10 -15.68 -14.04
N ALA A 59 0.87 -16.18 -12.83
CA ALA A 59 1.74 -17.14 -12.13
C ALA A 59 3.14 -16.63 -11.74
N ASN A 60 3.32 -15.31 -11.54
CA ASN A 60 4.57 -14.76 -11.03
C ASN A 60 4.39 -14.20 -9.60
N GLY A 61 4.63 -15.02 -8.57
CA GLY A 61 4.55 -14.60 -7.16
C GLY A 61 5.60 -13.55 -6.76
N TRP A 62 6.69 -13.44 -7.53
CA TRP A 62 7.75 -12.47 -7.26
C TRP A 62 7.29 -11.03 -7.41
N ASP A 63 6.35 -10.76 -8.32
CA ASP A 63 5.83 -9.41 -8.59
C ASP A 63 5.10 -8.83 -7.35
N ASN A 64 4.56 -9.70 -6.49
CA ASN A 64 3.82 -9.32 -5.29
C ASN A 64 4.60 -9.53 -3.98
N ALA A 65 5.86 -10.00 -4.06
CA ALA A 65 6.64 -10.42 -2.89
C ALA A 65 6.81 -9.30 -1.84
N VAL A 66 6.92 -8.04 -2.27
CA VAL A 66 7.05 -6.88 -1.36
C VAL A 66 5.78 -6.70 -0.53
N VAL A 67 4.62 -6.74 -1.19
CA VAL A 67 3.30 -6.60 -0.55
C VAL A 67 3.00 -7.80 0.35
N GLU A 68 3.38 -9.01 -0.09
CA GLU A 68 3.25 -10.23 0.73
C GLU A 68 4.10 -10.17 1.99
N SER A 69 5.36 -9.73 1.87
CA SER A 69 6.25 -9.53 3.03
C SER A 69 5.69 -8.48 3.99
N PHE A 70 5.10 -7.40 3.47
CA PHE A 70 4.42 -6.40 4.29
C PHE A 70 3.25 -7.01 5.07
N PHE A 71 2.35 -7.73 4.40
CA PHE A 71 1.19 -8.33 5.07
C PHE A 71 1.57 -9.43 6.06
N HIS A 72 2.60 -10.21 5.76
CA HIS A 72 3.15 -11.17 6.72
C HIS A 72 3.63 -10.44 7.98
N THR A 73 4.40 -9.36 7.81
CA THR A 73 4.92 -8.54 8.92
C THR A 73 3.78 -7.95 9.76
N LEU A 74 2.79 -7.31 9.13
CA LEU A 74 1.62 -6.75 9.82
C LEU A 74 0.88 -7.81 10.64
N LYS A 75 0.67 -9.00 10.06
CA LYS A 75 -0.04 -10.08 10.76
C LYS A 75 0.74 -10.59 11.96
N THR A 76 2.02 -10.86 11.76
CA THR A 76 2.90 -11.41 12.78
C THR A 76 3.16 -10.42 13.91
N GLU A 77 3.37 -9.14 13.62
CA GLU A 77 3.72 -8.15 14.64
C GLU A 77 2.52 -7.51 15.33
N LEU A 78 1.33 -7.48 14.69
CA LEU A 78 0.13 -6.86 15.24
C LEU A 78 -1.07 -7.81 15.32
N VAL A 79 -1.55 -8.30 14.17
CA VAL A 79 -2.89 -8.90 14.08
C VAL A 79 -3.00 -10.18 14.91
N TYR A 80 -1.98 -11.04 14.92
CA TYR A 80 -2.01 -12.30 15.67
C TYR A 80 -1.94 -12.11 17.20
N HIS A 81 -1.54 -10.93 17.67
CA HIS A 81 -1.44 -10.60 19.08
C HIS A 81 -2.66 -9.86 19.63
N ARG A 82 -3.67 -9.61 18.80
CA ARG A 82 -4.88 -8.83 19.15
C ARG A 82 -6.14 -9.63 18.88
N ARG A 83 -7.16 -9.41 19.72
CA ARG A 83 -8.54 -9.87 19.48
C ARG A 83 -9.41 -8.64 19.37
N TYR A 84 -9.83 -8.32 18.15
CA TYR A 84 -10.65 -7.15 17.89
C TYR A 84 -12.12 -7.47 18.14
N THR A 85 -12.78 -6.61 18.90
CA THR A 85 -14.24 -6.71 19.16
C THR A 85 -15.01 -6.08 18.00
N THR A 86 -14.46 -5.02 17.41
CA THR A 86 -15.09 -4.31 16.30
C THR A 86 -14.13 -4.12 15.12
N ARG A 87 -14.70 -3.91 13.93
CA ARG A 87 -13.91 -3.59 12.74
C ARG A 87 -13.25 -2.21 12.84
N GLU A 88 -13.86 -1.26 13.53
CA GLU A 88 -13.29 0.09 13.70
C GLU A 88 -12.07 0.05 14.61
N GLU A 89 -12.09 -0.75 15.67
CA GLU A 89 -10.91 -1.02 16.51
C GLU A 89 -9.76 -1.59 15.67
N ALA A 90 -10.04 -2.63 14.87
CA ALA A 90 -9.04 -3.22 13.99
C ALA A 90 -8.46 -2.19 12.99
N LYS A 91 -9.31 -1.30 12.43
CA LYS A 91 -8.85 -0.26 11.52
C LYS A 91 -7.94 0.75 12.20
N GLN A 92 -8.31 1.20 13.40
CA GLN A 92 -7.52 2.17 14.15
C GLN A 92 -6.15 1.61 14.49
N ASP A 93 -6.08 0.38 15.00
CA ASP A 93 -4.81 -0.28 15.34
C ASP A 93 -3.94 -0.51 14.10
N ILE A 94 -4.54 -0.95 12.98
CA ILE A 94 -3.80 -1.13 11.71
C ILE A 94 -3.30 0.22 11.18
N PHE A 95 -4.13 1.27 11.24
CA PHE A 95 -3.74 2.61 10.81
C PHE A 95 -2.57 3.13 11.64
N GLU A 96 -2.67 3.09 12.97
CA GLU A 96 -1.61 3.51 13.88
C GLU A 96 -0.34 2.70 13.66
N TRP A 97 -0.46 1.38 13.50
CA TRP A 97 0.69 0.53 13.24
C TRP A 97 1.36 0.88 11.91
N ILE A 98 0.62 1.18 10.84
CA ILE A 98 1.20 1.58 9.56
C ILE A 98 1.85 2.97 9.67
N GLU A 99 1.10 3.95 10.18
CA GLU A 99 1.43 5.36 10.09
C GLU A 99 2.39 5.86 11.15
N VAL A 100 2.41 5.23 12.32
CA VAL A 100 3.30 5.63 13.42
C VAL A 100 4.45 4.65 13.53
N PHE A 101 4.16 3.35 13.59
CA PHE A 101 5.20 2.37 13.84
C PHE A 101 5.96 1.95 12.56
N TYR A 102 5.27 1.38 11.57
CA TYR A 102 5.90 0.80 10.39
C TYR A 102 6.66 1.85 9.56
N ASN A 103 6.00 2.97 9.24
CA ASN A 103 6.60 3.99 8.37
C ASN A 103 7.69 4.81 9.06
N HIS A 104 7.60 5.06 10.38
CA HIS A 104 8.51 6.00 11.06
C HIS A 104 9.50 5.35 12.03
N VAL A 105 9.17 4.19 12.62
CA VAL A 105 9.97 3.58 13.70
C VAL A 105 10.61 2.25 13.27
N ARG A 106 9.86 1.41 12.54
CA ARG A 106 10.29 0.04 12.22
C ARG A 106 11.47 0.07 11.25
N ARG A 107 12.58 -0.57 11.62
CA ARG A 107 13.79 -0.65 10.79
C ARG A 107 13.76 -1.84 9.84
N HIS A 108 14.17 -1.63 8.61
CA HIS A 108 14.23 -2.67 7.57
C HIS A 108 15.68 -2.96 7.18
N SER A 109 16.11 -4.22 7.25
CA SER A 109 17.47 -4.62 6.83
C SER A 109 17.76 -4.27 5.37
N THR A 110 16.76 -4.43 4.49
CA THR A 110 16.83 -4.05 3.07
C THR A 110 17.01 -2.54 2.84
N LEU A 111 16.69 -1.71 3.83
CA LEU A 111 16.85 -0.25 3.78
C LEU A 111 18.11 0.23 4.53
N GLY A 112 19.00 -0.69 4.90
CA GLY A 112 20.19 -0.38 5.71
C GLY A 112 19.83 -0.08 7.17
N TYR A 113 18.85 -0.81 7.73
CA TYR A 113 18.34 -0.63 9.08
C TYR A 113 17.75 0.77 9.37
N ARG A 114 17.16 1.38 8.34
CA ARG A 114 16.36 2.62 8.44
C ARG A 114 14.87 2.32 8.37
N SER A 115 14.05 3.24 8.89
CA SER A 115 12.61 3.23 8.64
C SER A 115 12.29 3.70 7.21
N PRO A 116 11.09 3.36 6.67
CA PRO A 116 10.67 3.86 5.36
C PRO A 116 10.75 5.38 5.24
N ALA A 117 10.30 6.13 6.24
CA ALA A 117 10.34 7.60 6.24
C ALA A 117 11.79 8.13 6.27
N GLU A 118 12.67 7.53 7.07
CA GLU A 118 14.10 7.90 7.09
C GLU A 118 14.77 7.62 5.75
N PHE A 119 14.45 6.48 5.13
CA PHE A 119 14.99 6.10 3.83
C PHE A 119 14.56 7.08 2.73
N GLU A 120 13.27 7.44 2.70
CA GLU A 120 12.74 8.44 1.75
C GLU A 120 13.34 9.82 1.95
N ALA A 121 13.50 10.28 3.19
CA ALA A 121 14.08 11.58 3.50
C ALA A 121 15.53 11.70 3.00
N VAL A 122 16.31 10.62 3.12
CA VAL A 122 17.69 10.58 2.60
C VAL A 122 17.71 10.50 1.07
N ALA A 123 16.78 9.75 0.46
CA ALA A 123 16.72 9.60 -1.00
C ALA A 123 16.21 10.85 -1.73
N THR A 124 15.39 11.68 -1.08
CA THR A 124 14.82 12.92 -1.64
C THR A 124 15.69 14.15 -1.35
N GLY A 125 16.72 14.00 -0.51
CA GLY A 125 17.63 15.08 -0.09
C GLY A 125 18.83 15.33 -1.00
N SER A 126 18.70 15.16 -2.32
CA SER A 126 19.73 15.52 -3.32
C SER A 126 19.15 16.33 -4.46
#